data_AF-A0A0C3I061-F1
#
_entry.id   AF-A0A0C3I061-F1
#
_cell.length_a   1.000
_cell.length_b   1.000
_cell.length_c   1.000
_cell.angle_alpha   90.00
_cell.angle_beta   90.00
_cell.angle_gamma   90.00
#
_symmetry.space_group_name_H-M   'P 1'
#
loop_
_entity.id
_entity.type
_entity.pdbx_description
1 polymer ?
#
loop_
_entity_poly.entity_id
_entity_poly.type
_entity_poly.pdbx_seq_one_letter_code
_entity_poly.pdbx_strand_id
1 'polypeptide(L)'
;MRGPLLRWIEAAGLRPRIVGEFDDSALMRAFAEAGAGIFPSASLVGEQLCRQGGLVHLGDAKGVTETYYAISVERRLTHPAVRAISEGAHAKQNFA
;
A
#
# COMPACT_ATOMS: atom_id res chain seq x y z
N MET A 1 -4.11 -2.88 7.26
CA MET A 1 -2.94 -1.99 7.40
C MET A 1 -2.81 -1.29 8.77
N ARG A 2 -3.83 -0.56 9.26
CA ARG A 2 -3.73 0.34 10.43
C ARG A 2 -3.12 -0.27 11.70
N GLY A 3 -3.60 -1.44 12.14
CA GLY A 3 -3.12 -2.08 13.37
C GLY A 3 -1.61 -2.38 13.38
N PRO A 4 -1.08 -3.14 12.40
CA PRO A 4 0.35 -3.35 12.25
C PRO A 4 1.18 -2.07 12.17
N LEU A 5 0.72 -1.06 11.42
CA LEU A 5 1.41 0.22 11.30
C LEU A 5 1.50 0.97 12.63
N LEU A 6 0.41 1.06 13.39
CA LEU A 6 0.42 1.75 14.69
C LEU A 6 1.35 1.08 15.69
N ARG A 7 1.40 -0.26 15.71
CA ARG A 7 2.37 -0.99 16.53
C ARG A 7 3.80 -0.71 16.12
N TRP A 8 4.08 -0.62 14.82
CA TRP A 8 5.40 -0.26 14.33
C TRP A 8 5.80 1.16 14.73
N ILE A 9 4.89 2.12 14.60
CA ILE A 9 5.09 3.52 15.03
C ILE A 9 5.43 3.58 16.52
N GLU A 10 4.67 2.86 17.34
CA GLU A 10 4.89 2.80 18.79
C GLU A 10 6.24 2.16 19.14
N ALA A 11 6.58 1.03 18.50
CA ALA A 11 7.85 0.34 18.70
C ALA A 11 9.07 1.18 18.25
N ALA A 12 8.89 2.04 17.24
CA ALA A 12 9.90 2.99 16.80
C ALA A 12 10.02 4.24 17.71
N GLY A 13 9.22 4.34 18.77
CA GLY A 13 9.22 5.50 19.67
C GLY A 13 8.62 6.76 19.03
N LEU A 14 7.92 6.63 17.91
CA LEU A 14 7.35 7.75 17.16
C LEU A 14 6.01 8.17 17.79
N ARG A 15 5.76 9.48 17.79
CA ARG A 15 4.53 10.10 18.31
C ARG A 15 3.91 10.98 17.21
N PRO A 16 3.23 10.38 16.21
CA PRO A 16 2.63 11.15 15.13
C PRO A 16 1.45 11.99 15.65
N ARG A 17 1.31 13.20 15.13
CA ARG A 17 0.09 13.99 15.30
C ARG A 17 -0.89 13.59 14.20
N ILE A 18 -1.99 12.94 14.57
CA ILE A 18 -3.02 12.55 13.61
C ILE A 18 -3.80 13.81 13.19
N VAL A 19 -3.70 14.16 11.91
CA VAL A 19 -4.37 15.34 11.31
C VAL A 19 -5.59 14.96 10.46
N GLY A 20 -5.80 13.67 10.23
CA GLY A 20 -6.95 13.13 9.50
C GLY A 20 -6.98 11.61 9.55
N GLU A 21 -8.18 11.04 9.54
CA GLU A 21 -8.43 9.61 9.38
C GLU A 21 -9.28 9.41 8.13
N PHE A 22 -8.89 8.45 7.29
CA PHE A 22 -9.50 8.22 5.99
C PHE A 22 -9.69 6.72 5.79
N ASP A 23 -10.84 6.34 5.23
CA ASP A 23 -11.11 4.96 4.81
C ASP A 23 -10.53 4.64 3.42
N ASP A 24 -10.17 5.68 2.65
CA ASP A 24 -9.61 5.57 1.30
C ASP A 24 -8.21 6.18 1.20
N SER A 25 -7.32 5.48 0.50
CA SER A 25 -5.92 5.86 0.31
C SER A 25 -5.74 6.96 -0.74
N ALA A 26 -6.62 7.06 -1.74
CA ALA A 26 -6.51 8.10 -2.76
C ALA A 26 -6.85 9.47 -2.18
N LEU A 27 -7.87 9.56 -1.32
CA LEU A 27 -8.18 10.77 -0.58
C LEU A 27 -7.04 11.17 0.36
N MET A 28 -6.49 10.22 1.12
CA MET A 28 -5.33 10.46 1.98
C MET A 28 -4.13 11.03 1.21
N ARG A 29 -3.86 10.49 0.02
CA ARG A 29 -2.81 10.98 -0.89
C ARG A 29 -3.08 12.43 -1.33
N ALA A 30 -4.30 12.76 -1.75
CA ALA A 30 -4.62 14.11 -2.22
C ALA A 30 -4.36 15.19 -1.14
N PHE A 31 -4.66 14.87 0.13
CA PHE A 31 -4.32 15.75 1.25
C PHE A 31 -2.80 15.86 1.47
N ALA A 32 -2.06 14.76 1.33
CA ALA A 32 -0.60 14.80 1.43
C ALA A 32 0.05 15.62 0.31
N GLU A 33 -0.44 15.50 -0.94
CA GLU A 33 0.00 16.31 -2.08
C GLU A 33 -0.33 17.79 -1.89
N ALA A 34 -1.40 18.12 -1.16
CA ALA A 34 -1.73 19.49 -0.74
C ALA A 34 -0.91 19.99 0.47
N GLY A 35 0.02 19.19 1.00
CA GLY A 35 0.90 19.57 2.11
C GLY A 35 0.28 19.42 3.50
N ALA A 36 -0.85 18.71 3.64
CA ALA A 36 -1.52 18.56 4.93
C ALA A 36 -0.80 17.60 5.90
N GLY A 37 0.06 16.72 5.38
CA GLY A 37 0.80 15.77 6.22
C GLY A 37 1.51 14.67 5.44
N ILE A 38 1.90 13.63 6.16
CA ILE A 38 2.54 12.41 5.63
C ILE A 38 1.52 11.27 5.64
N PHE A 39 1.68 10.32 4.73
CA PHE A 39 0.81 9.15 4.65
C PHE A 39 1.61 7.88 4.36
N PRO A 40 1.15 6.70 4.81
CA PRO A 40 1.78 5.45 4.45
C PRO A 40 1.33 5.01 3.04
N SER A 41 2.25 4.43 2.28
CA SER A 41 1.97 3.84 0.95
C SER A 41 2.68 2.51 0.81
N ALA A 42 2.17 1.61 -0.04
CA ALA A 42 2.91 0.41 -0.40
C ALA A 42 4.23 0.79 -1.09
N SER A 43 5.36 0.21 -0.65
CA SER A 43 6.68 0.51 -1.20
C SER A 43 6.76 0.26 -2.71
N LEU A 44 5.96 -0.68 -3.23
CA LEU A 44 5.83 -0.98 -4.66
C LEU A 44 5.47 0.25 -5.52
N VAL A 45 4.66 1.17 -5.00
CA VAL A 45 4.21 2.37 -5.72
C VAL A 45 4.88 3.66 -5.23
N GLY A 46 5.67 3.60 -4.15
CA GLY A 46 6.25 4.77 -3.49
C GLY A 46 7.10 5.62 -4.42
N GLU A 47 7.94 5.00 -5.25
CA GLU A 47 8.77 5.73 -6.20
C GLU A 47 7.94 6.48 -7.25
N GLN A 48 6.89 5.83 -7.77
CA GLN A 48 5.99 6.46 -8.73
C GLN A 48 5.23 7.64 -8.10
N LEU A 49 4.79 7.50 -6.85
CA LEU A 49 4.14 8.57 -6.09
C LEU A 49 5.06 9.79 -5.95
N CYS A 50 6.34 9.57 -5.62
CA CYS A 50 7.31 10.67 -5.50
C CYS A 50 7.55 11.39 -6.83
N ARG A 51 7.63 10.65 -7.94
CA ARG A 51 7.84 11.21 -9.29
C ARG A 51 6.66 12.06 -9.77
N GLN A 52 5.43 11.70 -9.41
CA GLN A 52 4.21 12.31 -9.97
C GLN A 52 3.61 13.42 -9.10
N GLY A 53 3.79 13.36 -7.78
CA GLY A 53 2.98 14.16 -6.83
C GLY A 53 3.76 15.18 -6.00
N GLY A 54 5.05 15.42 -6.28
CA GLY A 54 5.88 16.30 -5.42
C GLY A 54 6.08 15.73 -4.01
N LEU A 55 5.84 14.44 -3.84
CA LEU A 55 5.99 13.72 -2.58
C LEU A 55 7.46 13.29 -2.42
N VAL A 56 7.91 13.16 -1.18
CA VAL A 56 9.24 12.65 -0.84
C VAL A 56 9.10 11.42 0.03
N HIS A 57 9.89 10.39 -0.28
CA HIS A 57 9.96 9.19 0.53
C HIS A 57 10.70 9.48 1.85
N LEU A 58 10.06 9.21 2.99
CA LEU A 58 10.63 9.44 4.32
C LEU A 58 11.27 8.19 4.94
N GLY A 59 10.89 7.01 4.48
CA GLY A 59 11.37 5.73 4.98
C GLY A 59 10.33 4.62 4.90
N ASP A 60 10.78 3.39 5.12
CA ASP A 60 9.93 2.21 5.12
C ASP A 60 9.58 1.74 6.54
N ALA A 61 8.31 1.35 6.73
CA ALA A 61 7.87 0.68 7.94
C ALA A 61 8.30 -0.79 7.94
N LYS A 62 9.59 -1.06 8.20
CA LYS A 62 10.17 -2.42 8.16
C LYS A 62 9.36 -3.41 9.00
N GLY A 63 8.99 -4.54 8.40
CA GLY A 63 8.20 -5.58 9.05
C GLY A 63 6.69 -5.36 9.03
N VAL A 64 6.22 -4.21 8.51
CA VAL A 64 4.81 -3.99 8.21
C VAL A 64 4.53 -4.44 6.78
N THR A 65 3.73 -5.50 6.64
CA THR A 65 3.32 -6.02 5.34
C THR A 65 1.84 -5.81 5.10
N GLU A 66 1.50 -5.64 3.82
CA GLU A 66 0.13 -5.58 3.35
C GLU A 66 -0.09 -6.67 2.30
N THR A 67 -1.17 -7.42 2.45
CA THR A 67 -1.49 -8.53 1.55
C THR A 67 -2.61 -8.13 0.61
N TYR A 68 -2.34 -8.26 -0.69
CA TYR A 68 -3.29 -8.01 -1.76
C TYR A 68 -3.82 -9.36 -2.28
N TYR A 69 -5.13 -9.49 -2.39
CA TYR A 69 -5.78 -10.70 -2.88
C TYR A 69 -6.54 -10.41 -4.17
N ALA A 70 -6.38 -11.29 -5.16
CA ALA A 70 -7.30 -11.36 -6.30
C ALA A 70 -8.41 -12.36 -5.95
N ILE A 71 -9.67 -11.92 -5.98
CA ILE A 71 -10.82 -12.75 -5.63
C ILE A 71 -11.63 -13.02 -6.90
N SER A 72 -11.92 -14.29 -7.16
CA SER A 72 -12.80 -14.75 -8.23
C SER A 72 -13.98 -15.51 -7.66
N VAL A 73 -15.14 -15.41 -8.29
CA VAL A 73 -16.36 -16.15 -7.91
C VAL A 73 -16.30 -17.63 -8.31
N GLU A 74 -15.46 -17.98 -9.29
CA GLU A 74 -15.37 -19.35 -9.80
C GLU A 74 -14.47 -20.22 -8.91
N ARG A 75 -14.96 -21.39 -8.49
CA ARG A 75 -14.15 -22.38 -7.74
C ARG A 75 -13.04 -23.02 -8.59
N ARG A 76 -13.19 -23.04 -9.91
CA ARG A 76 -12.16 -23.41 -10.89
C ARG A 76 -12.02 -22.24 -11.85
N LEU A 77 -10.80 -21.74 -12.04
CA LEU A 77 -10.53 -20.66 -12.98
C LEU A 77 -10.72 -21.18 -14.41
N THR A 78 -11.89 -20.95 -14.99
CA THR A 78 -12.22 -21.42 -16.34
C THR A 78 -12.11 -20.29 -17.36
N HIS A 79 -12.47 -19.07 -16.97
CA HIS A 79 -12.42 -17.93 -17.88
C HIS A 79 -10.97 -17.56 -18.22
N PRO A 80 -10.59 -17.49 -19.52
CA PRO A 80 -9.22 -17.23 -19.95
C PRO A 80 -8.60 -15.96 -19.35
N ALA A 81 -9.38 -14.88 -19.22
CA ALA A 81 -8.88 -13.63 -18.64
C ALA A 81 -8.53 -13.76 -17.14
N VAL A 82 -9.33 -14.50 -16.37
CA VAL A 82 -9.09 -14.67 -14.93
C VAL A 82 -7.88 -15.58 -14.70
N ARG A 83 -7.74 -16.62 -15.54
CA ARG A 83 -6.53 -17.46 -15.57
C ARG A 83 -5.28 -16.64 -15.87
N ALA A 84 -5.31 -15.79 -16.90
CA ALA A 84 -4.16 -14.96 -17.28
C ALA A 84 -3.73 -14.01 -16.14
N ILE A 85 -4.68 -13.40 -15.42
CA ILE A 85 -4.38 -12.55 -14.25
C ILE A 85 -3.77 -13.38 -13.12
N SER A 86 -4.35 -14.56 -12.81
CA SER A 86 -3.86 -15.43 -11.74
C SER A 86 -2.47 -16.00 -12.04
N GLU A 87 -2.23 -16.48 -13.25
CA GLU A 87 -0.93 -16.99 -13.71
C GLU A 87 0.12 -15.87 -13.69
N GLY A 88 -0.22 -14.67 -14.17
CA GLY A 88 0.66 -13.50 -14.11
C GLY A 88 1.00 -13.07 -12.69
N ALA A 89 0.07 -13.22 -11.74
CA ALA A 89 0.32 -12.94 -10.33
C ALA A 89 1.30 -13.96 -9.71
N HIS A 90 1.16 -15.25 -10.02
CA HIS A 90 2.07 -16.30 -9.52
C HIS A 90 3.47 -16.19 -10.12
N ALA A 91 3.61 -15.83 -11.40
CA ALA A 91 4.91 -15.67 -12.03
C ALA A 91 5.74 -14.53 -11.41
N LYS A 92 5.09 -13.46 -10.91
CA LYS A 92 5.76 -12.34 -10.24
C LYS A 92 6.13 -12.62 -8.78
N GLN A 93 5.54 -13.61 -8.12
CA GLN A 93 5.89 -13.99 -6.74
C GLN A 93 7.29 -14.64 -6.63
N ASN A 94 7.85 -15.17 -7.72
CA ASN A 94 9.16 -15.82 -7.74
C ASN A 94 10.37 -14.88 -7.87
N PHE A 95 10.15 -13.56 -7.89
CA PHE A 95 11.21 -12.54 -8.01
C PHE A 95 11.40 -11.70 -6.73
N ALA A 96 10.97 -12.22 -5.58
CA ALA A 96 11.18 -11.59 -4.26
C ALA A 96 12.28 -12.31 -3.48
#